data_AF-A0A846QQG5-F1
#
_entry.id   AF-A0A846QQG5-F1
#
_cell.length_a   1.000
_cell.length_b   1.000
_cell.length_c   1.000
_cell.angle_alpha   90.00
_cell.angle_beta   90.00
_cell.angle_gamma   90.00
#
_symmetry.space_group_name_H-M   'P 1'
#
loop_
_entity.id
_entity.type
_entity.pdbx_description
1 polymer ?
#
loop_
_entity_poly.entity_id
_entity_poly.type
_entity_poly.pdbx_seq_one_letter_code
_entity_poly.pdbx_strand_id
1 'polypeptide(L)'
;MSLPQFNPVLIGLLLLLALHMTAALTGLGAFSIAVFSEYAAGARKKVLYKKFAQQISQLGVMFLFYLLVAVCGSLAVFHFQFPEYLKPWLANPMLALPAMAALGCTVLFGCIYAFSWKGSRNAPALHIFWGALAALCGMLMLAASLSVKIMVLIQSPEQAAEANVWQLIPRGVSSLFFAPLFVQTILLSLSCASALGLVWLLMRRNRDDWGRDYYTFAARCCAKWALLGTVATTLAQGWMYWIVQPLAANTPREALLPFLSGGGAVCALTACALWTIVIRSQTPMRNKFSMLCGVVLLIMALAGFSAVNAMIFFPA
;
A
#
# COMPACT_ATOMS: atom_id res chain seq x y z
N MET A 1 -4.55 14.43 21.31
CA MET A 1 -4.46 13.16 22.06
C MET A 1 -2.99 12.80 22.11
N SER A 2 -2.35 12.85 23.28
CA SER A 2 -0.94 12.46 23.40
C SER A 2 -0.80 10.98 23.04
N LEU A 3 0.18 10.63 22.19
CA LEU A 3 0.50 9.22 21.95
C LEU A 3 0.79 8.57 23.32
N PRO A 4 0.20 7.39 23.62
CA PRO A 4 0.46 6.70 24.86
C PRO A 4 1.96 6.43 25.00
N GLN A 5 2.46 6.38 26.24
CA GLN A 5 3.84 5.98 26.52
C GLN A 5 4.14 4.66 25.80
N PHE A 6 5.36 4.54 25.25
CA PHE A 6 5.77 3.33 24.54
C PHE A 6 5.65 2.11 25.46
N ASN A 7 4.62 1.32 25.20
CA ASN A 7 4.32 0.10 25.94
C ASN A 7 4.11 -1.04 24.93
N PRO A 8 4.13 -2.31 25.38
CA PRO A 8 3.93 -3.46 24.50
C PRO A 8 2.61 -3.40 23.71
N VAL A 9 1.58 -2.75 24.26
CA VAL A 9 0.28 -2.58 23.60
C VAL A 9 0.39 -1.69 22.37
N LEU A 10 1.07 -0.54 22.47
CA LEU A 10 1.28 0.37 21.33
C LEU A 10 2.08 -0.31 20.21
N ILE A 11 3.11 -1.10 20.58
CA ILE A 11 3.88 -1.88 19.60
C ILE A 11 2.98 -2.91 18.91
N GLY A 12 2.15 -3.62 19.67
CA GLY A 12 1.16 -4.56 19.13
C GLY A 12 0.19 -3.88 18.15
N LEU A 13 -0.31 -2.70 18.49
CA LEU A 13 -1.20 -1.91 17.63
C LEU A 13 -0.51 -1.45 16.34
N LEU A 14 0.74 -1.00 16.41
CA LEU A 14 1.52 -0.61 15.23
C LEU A 14 1.78 -1.79 14.30
N LEU A 15 2.04 -2.98 14.85
CA LEU A 15 2.22 -4.20 14.07
C LEU A 15 0.91 -4.65 13.41
N LEU A 16 -0.22 -4.58 14.11
CA LEU A 16 -1.53 -4.88 13.54
C LEU A 16 -1.89 -3.88 12.44
N LEU A 17 -1.62 -2.58 12.66
CA LEU A 17 -1.79 -1.55 11.64
C LEU A 17 -0.90 -1.82 10.42
N ALA A 18 0.37 -2.18 10.63
CA ALA A 18 1.28 -2.51 9.54
C ALA A 18 0.83 -3.75 8.76
N LEU A 19 0.31 -4.78 9.43
CA LEU A 19 -0.26 -5.95 8.79
C LEU A 19 -1.48 -5.58 7.93
N HIS A 20 -2.40 -4.78 8.49
CA HIS A 20 -3.56 -4.28 7.77
C HIS A 20 -3.16 -3.44 6.55
N MET A 21 -2.23 -2.50 6.73
CA MET A 21 -1.73 -1.64 5.65
C MET A 21 -1.02 -2.44 4.56
N THR A 22 -0.26 -3.48 4.93
CA THR A 22 0.36 -4.38 3.95
C THR A 22 -0.72 -5.04 3.09
N ALA A 23 -1.78 -5.57 3.70
CA ALA A 23 -2.89 -6.17 2.99
C ALA A 23 -3.65 -5.16 2.10
N ALA A 24 -4.00 -3.99 2.63
CA ALA A 24 -4.70 -2.94 1.90
C ALA A 24 -3.89 -2.45 0.68
N LEU A 25 -2.60 -2.17 0.87
CA LEU A 25 -1.71 -1.65 -0.16
C LEU A 25 -1.37 -2.72 -1.22
N THR A 26 -1.38 -4.00 -0.87
CA THR A 26 -1.27 -5.08 -1.87
C THR A 26 -2.39 -5.02 -2.90
N GLY A 27 -3.64 -4.76 -2.48
CA GLY A 27 -4.77 -4.63 -3.40
C GLY A 27 -4.58 -3.50 -4.40
N LEU A 28 -4.06 -2.36 -3.94
CA LEU A 28 -3.83 -1.18 -4.78
C LEU A 28 -2.63 -1.35 -5.72
N GLY A 29 -1.49 -1.85 -5.21
CA GLY A 29 -0.25 -1.94 -5.99
C GLY A 29 -0.22 -3.07 -7.01
N ALA A 30 -1.03 -4.12 -6.83
CA ALA A 30 -1.05 -5.29 -7.69
C ALA A 30 -1.40 -4.96 -9.15
N PHE A 31 -2.34 -4.04 -9.38
CA PHE A 31 -2.77 -3.66 -10.74
C PHE A 31 -1.70 -2.85 -11.47
N SER A 32 -0.97 -1.97 -10.79
CA SER A 32 0.18 -1.29 -11.39
C SER A 32 1.19 -2.30 -11.91
N ILE A 33 1.57 -3.30 -11.09
CA ILE A 33 2.52 -4.35 -11.49
C ILE A 33 1.94 -5.21 -12.62
N ALA A 34 0.66 -5.55 -12.57
CA ALA A 34 0.00 -6.34 -13.60
C ALA A 34 0.04 -5.64 -14.96
N VAL A 35 -0.33 -4.36 -15.01
CA VAL A 35 -0.32 -3.53 -16.22
C VAL A 35 1.08 -3.41 -16.80
N PHE A 36 2.08 -3.07 -15.97
CA PHE A 36 3.47 -3.02 -16.41
C PHE A 36 3.94 -4.37 -16.99
N SER A 37 3.52 -5.46 -16.36
CA SER A 37 3.87 -6.81 -16.81
C SER A 37 3.17 -7.17 -18.12
N GLU A 38 1.89 -6.87 -18.26
CA GLU A 38 1.16 -7.12 -19.51
C GLU A 38 1.70 -6.28 -20.67
N TYR A 39 1.98 -5.00 -20.44
CA TYR A 39 2.66 -4.14 -21.41
C TYR A 39 4.01 -4.74 -21.82
N ALA A 40 4.82 -5.17 -20.85
CA ALA A 40 6.10 -5.83 -21.11
C ALA A 40 5.93 -7.17 -21.87
N ALA A 41 4.81 -7.88 -21.68
CA ALA A 41 4.51 -9.11 -22.42
C ALA A 41 4.36 -8.84 -23.92
N GLY A 42 3.65 -7.76 -24.27
CA GLY A 42 3.50 -7.30 -25.66
C GLY A 42 4.83 -6.83 -26.24
N ALA A 43 5.52 -5.92 -25.53
CA ALA A 43 6.78 -5.33 -25.98
C ALA A 43 7.92 -6.37 -26.15
N ARG A 44 7.99 -7.36 -25.24
CA ARG A 44 9.05 -8.39 -25.23
C ARG A 44 8.64 -9.70 -25.91
N LYS A 45 7.39 -9.81 -26.39
CA LYS A 45 6.79 -11.04 -26.96
C LYS A 45 6.98 -12.27 -26.06
N LYS A 46 6.84 -12.10 -24.73
CA LYS A 46 7.08 -13.15 -23.73
C LYS A 46 5.82 -13.49 -22.95
N VAL A 47 5.30 -14.71 -23.14
CA VAL A 47 4.07 -15.19 -22.49
C VAL A 47 4.14 -15.23 -20.96
N LEU A 48 5.33 -15.40 -20.39
CA LEU A 48 5.53 -15.46 -18.93
C LEU A 48 5.11 -14.17 -18.23
N TYR A 49 5.33 -13.01 -18.86
CA TYR A 49 4.87 -11.73 -18.33
C TYR A 49 3.34 -11.64 -18.29
N LYS A 50 2.66 -12.16 -19.33
CA LYS A 50 1.20 -12.18 -19.38
C LYS A 50 0.60 -13.09 -18.30
N LYS A 51 1.19 -14.29 -18.12
CA LYS A 51 0.84 -15.18 -17.00
C LYS A 51 1.05 -14.48 -15.65
N PHE A 52 2.19 -13.83 -15.48
CA PHE A 52 2.50 -13.11 -14.23
C PHE A 52 1.50 -12.00 -13.94
N ALA A 53 1.14 -11.20 -14.94
CA ALA A 53 0.12 -10.17 -14.84
C ALA A 53 -1.24 -10.76 -14.41
N GLN A 54 -1.62 -11.92 -14.98
CA GLN A 54 -2.85 -12.62 -14.59
C GLN A 54 -2.83 -13.10 -13.13
N GLN A 55 -1.71 -13.61 -12.63
CA GLN A 55 -1.66 -14.11 -11.25
C GLN A 55 -1.63 -12.97 -10.23
N ILE A 56 -0.88 -11.90 -10.52
CA ILE A 56 -0.80 -10.75 -9.63
C ILE A 56 -2.12 -9.95 -9.62
N SER A 57 -2.85 -9.88 -10.73
CA SER A 57 -4.18 -9.26 -10.75
C SER A 57 -5.20 -10.01 -9.90
N GLN A 58 -5.13 -11.35 -9.86
CA GLN A 58 -5.99 -12.16 -8.99
C GLN A 58 -5.68 -11.93 -7.50
N LEU A 59 -4.40 -11.78 -7.14
CA LEU A 59 -4.00 -11.35 -5.81
C LEU A 59 -4.58 -9.95 -5.49
N GLY A 60 -4.47 -9.03 -6.45
CA GLY A 60 -5.01 -7.68 -6.35
C GLY A 60 -6.50 -7.67 -6.03
N VAL A 61 -7.31 -8.41 -6.78
CA VAL A 61 -8.75 -8.53 -6.51
C VAL A 61 -9.03 -9.04 -5.11
N MET A 62 -8.34 -10.11 -4.67
CA MET A 62 -8.54 -10.66 -3.32
C MET A 62 -8.29 -9.61 -2.24
N PHE A 63 -7.21 -8.83 -2.36
CA PHE A 63 -6.88 -7.80 -1.39
C PHE A 63 -7.69 -6.50 -1.53
N LEU A 64 -8.23 -6.21 -2.71
CA LEU A 64 -9.24 -5.16 -2.87
C LEU A 64 -10.55 -5.52 -2.17
N PHE A 65 -10.99 -6.78 -2.24
CA PHE A 65 -12.15 -7.23 -1.47
C PHE A 65 -11.88 -7.20 0.03
N TYR A 66 -10.69 -7.60 0.47
CA TYR A 66 -10.26 -7.38 1.85
C TYR A 66 -10.35 -5.90 2.25
N LEU A 67 -9.86 -5.00 1.41
CA LEU A 67 -9.92 -3.56 1.67
C LEU A 67 -11.35 -3.05 1.78
N LEU A 68 -12.26 -3.49 0.91
CA LEU A 68 -13.69 -3.16 1.01
C LEU A 68 -14.29 -3.62 2.35
N VAL A 69 -14.07 -4.88 2.72
CA VAL A 69 -14.55 -5.44 3.99
C VAL A 69 -13.95 -4.67 5.17
N ALA A 70 -12.66 -4.34 5.12
CA ALA A 70 -11.98 -3.60 6.16
C ALA A 70 -12.49 -2.16 6.29
N VAL A 71 -12.79 -1.48 5.18
CA VAL A 71 -13.42 -0.13 5.20
C VAL A 71 -14.81 -0.20 5.80
N CYS A 72 -15.67 -1.12 5.33
CA CYS A 72 -17.02 -1.29 5.88
C CYS A 72 -17.00 -1.66 7.37
N GLY A 73 -16.13 -2.59 7.75
CA GLY A 73 -15.95 -3.00 9.14
C GLY A 73 -15.43 -1.88 10.02
N SER A 74 -14.47 -1.09 9.52
CA SER A 74 -13.96 0.09 10.24
C SER A 74 -15.05 1.14 10.44
N LEU A 75 -15.85 1.42 9.39
CA LEU A 75 -16.97 2.35 9.48
C LEU A 75 -18.03 1.87 10.48
N ALA A 76 -18.35 0.57 10.50
CA ALA A 76 -19.27 0.00 11.48
C ALA A 76 -18.73 0.13 12.91
N VAL A 77 -17.46 -0.22 13.14
CA VAL A 77 -16.83 -0.05 14.46
C VAL A 77 -16.83 1.42 14.88
N PHE A 78 -16.44 2.33 14.00
CA PHE A 78 -16.48 3.76 14.31
C PHE A 78 -17.91 4.24 14.60
N HIS A 79 -18.92 3.74 13.89
CA HIS A 79 -20.31 4.13 14.10
C HIS A 79 -20.84 3.70 15.47
N PHE A 80 -20.53 2.47 15.90
CA PHE A 80 -21.05 1.91 17.15
C PHE A 80 -20.19 2.22 18.39
N GLN A 81 -18.88 2.33 18.25
CA GLN A 81 -17.96 2.48 19.40
C GLN A 81 -17.36 3.87 19.52
N PHE A 82 -17.24 4.61 18.41
CA PHE A 82 -16.50 5.86 18.34
C PHE A 82 -17.21 6.93 17.47
N PRO A 83 -18.52 7.18 17.69
CA PRO A 83 -19.35 7.97 16.78
C PRO A 83 -18.84 9.41 16.58
N GLU A 84 -18.18 9.97 17.60
CA GLU A 84 -17.56 11.30 17.56
C GLU A 84 -16.57 11.46 16.40
N TYR A 85 -15.81 10.42 16.05
CA TYR A 85 -14.84 10.47 14.96
C TYR A 85 -15.48 10.39 13.57
N LEU A 86 -16.72 9.93 13.49
CA LEU A 86 -17.49 9.92 12.23
C LEU A 86 -18.33 11.17 12.03
N LYS A 87 -18.60 11.97 13.09
CA LYS A 87 -19.49 13.14 13.00
C LYS A 87 -19.19 14.07 11.83
N PRO A 88 -17.94 14.49 11.55
CA PRO A 88 -17.66 15.36 10.40
C PRO A 88 -17.99 14.70 9.06
N TRP A 89 -17.73 13.40 8.94
CA TRP A 89 -17.95 12.62 7.71
C TRP A 89 -19.42 12.30 7.47
N LEU A 90 -20.21 12.14 8.54
CA LEU A 90 -21.65 11.95 8.47
C LEU A 90 -22.37 13.27 8.20
N ALA A 91 -21.93 14.37 8.81
CA ALA A 91 -22.46 15.70 8.57
C ALA A 91 -22.16 16.19 7.14
N ASN A 92 -20.97 15.84 6.62
CA ASN A 92 -20.56 16.19 5.27
C ASN A 92 -19.99 14.95 4.53
N PRO A 93 -20.86 14.14 3.91
CA PRO A 93 -20.44 12.96 3.15
C PRO A 93 -19.51 13.27 1.97
N MET A 94 -19.49 14.52 1.50
CA MET A 94 -18.59 14.93 0.41
C MET A 94 -17.11 14.82 0.82
N LEU A 95 -16.78 14.84 2.11
CA LEU A 95 -15.41 14.62 2.58
C LEU A 95 -14.88 13.22 2.21
N ALA A 96 -15.73 12.19 2.28
CA ALA A 96 -15.36 10.81 1.97
C ALA A 96 -15.62 10.44 0.50
N LEU A 97 -16.59 11.09 -0.16
CA LEU A 97 -17.10 10.68 -1.46
C LEU A 97 -16.01 10.54 -2.55
N PRO A 98 -15.07 11.48 -2.75
CA PRO A 98 -14.03 11.34 -3.78
C PRO A 98 -13.16 10.10 -3.58
N ALA A 99 -12.74 9.82 -2.34
CA ALA A 99 -11.92 8.66 -2.03
C ALA A 99 -12.72 7.34 -2.19
N MET A 100 -13.99 7.32 -1.76
CA MET A 100 -14.86 6.15 -1.87
C MET A 100 -15.26 5.86 -3.32
N ALA A 101 -15.55 6.90 -4.11
CA ALA A 101 -15.82 6.76 -5.55
C ALA A 101 -14.59 6.22 -6.29
N ALA A 102 -13.40 6.75 -6.00
CA ALA A 102 -12.16 6.24 -6.56
C ALA A 102 -11.86 4.80 -6.14
N LEU A 103 -12.14 4.40 -4.89
CA LEU A 103 -12.08 3.00 -4.46
C LEU A 103 -13.07 2.12 -5.24
N GLY A 104 -14.32 2.56 -5.38
CA GLY A 104 -15.34 1.85 -6.17
C GLY A 104 -14.91 1.62 -7.62
N CYS A 105 -14.37 2.66 -8.27
CA CYS A 105 -13.78 2.55 -9.60
C CYS A 105 -12.58 1.60 -9.66
N THR A 106 -11.69 1.65 -8.65
CA THR A 106 -10.54 0.73 -8.56
C THR A 106 -10.99 -0.73 -8.53
N VAL A 107 -12.01 -1.04 -7.71
CA VAL A 107 -12.57 -2.38 -7.61
C VAL A 107 -13.26 -2.78 -8.90
N LEU A 108 -14.11 -1.92 -9.47
CA LEU A 108 -14.85 -2.19 -10.70
C LEU A 108 -13.89 -2.52 -11.85
N PHE A 109 -12.95 -1.62 -12.14
CA PHE A 109 -12.01 -1.80 -13.24
C PHE A 109 -11.00 -2.91 -12.94
N GLY A 110 -10.60 -3.09 -11.67
CA GLY A 110 -9.74 -4.19 -11.26
C GLY A 110 -10.40 -5.56 -11.49
N CYS A 111 -11.69 -5.69 -11.19
CA CYS A 111 -12.48 -6.89 -11.48
C CYS A 111 -12.61 -7.12 -12.99
N ILE A 112 -12.98 -6.09 -13.77
CA ILE A 112 -13.07 -6.18 -15.23
C ILE A 112 -11.73 -6.69 -15.79
N TYR A 113 -10.62 -6.09 -15.38
CA TYR A 113 -9.27 -6.50 -15.78
C TYR A 113 -8.98 -7.95 -15.38
N ALA A 114 -9.12 -8.31 -14.11
CA ALA A 114 -8.73 -9.62 -13.62
C ALA A 114 -9.58 -10.79 -14.14
N PHE A 115 -10.81 -10.53 -14.63
CA PHE A 115 -11.71 -11.55 -15.15
C PHE A 115 -11.87 -11.55 -16.68
N SER A 116 -11.32 -10.57 -17.39
CA SER A 116 -11.42 -10.48 -18.86
C SER A 116 -10.21 -11.03 -19.64
N TRP A 117 -9.31 -11.77 -18.98
CA TRP A 117 -8.12 -12.38 -19.61
C TRP A 117 -8.41 -13.23 -20.85
N LYS A 118 -9.56 -13.91 -20.93
CA LYS A 118 -9.97 -14.66 -22.13
C LYS A 118 -10.16 -13.73 -23.33
N GLY A 119 -10.82 -12.59 -23.13
CA GLY A 119 -11.06 -11.55 -24.15
C GLY A 119 -9.82 -10.71 -24.50
N SER A 120 -8.80 -10.69 -23.64
CA SER A 120 -7.55 -9.94 -23.85
C SER A 120 -6.78 -10.31 -25.13
N ARG A 121 -7.07 -11.46 -25.76
CA ARG A 121 -6.45 -11.86 -27.04
C ARG A 121 -6.98 -11.04 -28.21
N ASN A 122 -8.26 -10.68 -28.17
CA ASN A 122 -8.93 -9.96 -29.25
C ASN A 122 -8.74 -8.45 -29.12
N ALA A 123 -8.64 -7.94 -27.89
CA ALA A 123 -8.49 -6.51 -27.61
C ALA A 123 -7.43 -6.25 -26.50
N PRO A 124 -6.13 -6.49 -26.77
CA PRO A 124 -5.08 -6.36 -25.76
C PRO A 124 -4.92 -4.93 -25.24
N ALA A 125 -5.07 -3.91 -26.10
CA ALA A 125 -5.00 -2.51 -25.69
C ALA A 125 -6.14 -2.12 -24.72
N LEU A 126 -7.36 -2.60 -24.99
CA LEU A 126 -8.51 -2.38 -24.11
C LEU A 126 -8.33 -3.09 -22.75
N HIS A 127 -7.74 -4.29 -22.75
CA HIS A 127 -7.44 -4.99 -21.51
C HIS A 127 -6.43 -4.21 -20.65
N ILE A 128 -5.34 -3.73 -21.25
CA ILE A 128 -4.36 -2.87 -20.57
C ILE A 128 -5.02 -1.58 -20.05
N PHE A 129 -5.91 -0.97 -20.84
CA PHE A 129 -6.65 0.22 -20.45
C PHE A 129 -7.45 0.01 -19.15
N TRP A 130 -8.18 -1.10 -19.02
CA TRP A 130 -8.92 -1.41 -17.77
C TRP A 130 -8.00 -1.56 -16.56
N GLY A 131 -6.87 -2.24 -16.73
CA GLY A 131 -5.89 -2.36 -15.64
C GLY A 131 -5.26 -1.01 -15.27
N ALA A 132 -4.96 -0.17 -16.26
CA ALA A 132 -4.39 1.16 -16.04
C ALA A 132 -5.39 2.08 -15.33
N LEU A 133 -6.68 1.98 -15.68
CA LEU A 133 -7.74 2.72 -15.01
C LEU A 133 -7.92 2.26 -13.55
N ALA A 134 -7.84 0.96 -13.28
CA ALA A 134 -7.84 0.44 -11.91
C ALA A 134 -6.67 1.01 -11.09
N ALA A 135 -5.45 0.97 -11.64
CA ALA A 135 -4.27 1.52 -10.98
C ALA A 135 -4.37 3.03 -10.73
N LEU A 136 -4.83 3.80 -11.72
CA LEU A 136 -5.01 5.24 -11.61
C LEU A 136 -6.06 5.60 -10.56
N CYS A 137 -7.22 4.95 -10.58
CA CYS A 137 -8.25 5.14 -9.57
C CYS A 137 -7.75 4.80 -8.16
N GLY A 138 -6.89 3.78 -8.02
CA GLY A 138 -6.27 3.44 -6.74
C GLY A 138 -5.36 4.56 -6.22
N MET A 139 -4.58 5.17 -7.11
CA MET A 139 -3.75 6.34 -6.79
C MET A 139 -4.61 7.57 -6.44
N LEU A 140 -5.69 7.82 -7.18
CA LEU A 140 -6.62 8.92 -6.89
C LEU A 140 -7.32 8.73 -5.55
N MET A 141 -7.67 7.49 -5.17
CA MET A 141 -8.22 7.19 -3.87
C MET A 141 -7.24 7.55 -2.75
N LEU A 142 -5.97 7.16 -2.88
CA LEU A 142 -4.92 7.53 -1.93
C LEU A 142 -4.74 9.05 -1.86
N ALA A 143 -4.66 9.72 -3.02
CA ALA A 143 -4.49 11.17 -3.09
C ALA A 143 -5.64 11.92 -2.41
N ALA A 144 -6.88 11.57 -2.73
CA ALA A 144 -8.06 12.18 -2.13
C ALA A 144 -8.13 11.90 -0.63
N SER A 145 -7.95 10.63 -0.20
CA SER A 145 -8.00 10.26 1.21
C SER A 145 -6.93 10.98 2.03
N LEU A 146 -5.69 11.04 1.52
CA LEU A 146 -4.59 11.68 2.21
C LEU A 146 -4.79 13.20 2.29
N SER A 147 -5.16 13.84 1.17
CA SER A 147 -5.38 15.30 1.13
C SER A 147 -6.43 15.74 2.13
N VAL A 148 -7.58 15.05 2.15
CA VAL A 148 -8.67 15.37 3.09
C VAL A 148 -8.22 15.08 4.53
N LYS A 149 -7.56 13.96 4.81
CA LYS A 149 -7.10 13.64 6.17
C LYS A 149 -6.11 14.65 6.72
N ILE A 150 -5.13 15.09 5.93
CA ILE A 150 -4.15 16.11 6.38
C ILE A 150 -4.88 17.41 6.75
N MET A 151 -5.89 17.82 5.99
CA MET A 151 -6.63 19.07 6.24
C MET A 151 -7.67 18.96 7.36
N VAL A 152 -8.40 17.85 7.45
CA VAL A 152 -9.46 17.68 8.46
C VAL A 152 -8.87 17.52 9.86
N LEU A 153 -7.69 16.90 9.99
CA LEU A 153 -7.08 16.68 11.30
C LEU A 153 -6.48 17.93 11.95
N ILE A 154 -6.35 19.03 11.19
CA ILE A 154 -5.95 20.35 11.71
C ILE A 154 -7.15 21.28 11.94
N GLN A 155 -8.37 20.83 11.62
CA GLN A 155 -9.61 21.60 11.79
C GLN A 155 -10.41 21.09 13.00
N SER A 156 -11.20 21.98 13.60
CA SER A 156 -12.23 21.51 14.54
C SER A 156 -13.30 20.68 13.81
N PRO A 157 -13.99 19.74 14.50
CA PRO A 157 -15.06 18.94 13.90
C PRO A 157 -16.15 19.77 13.21
N GLU A 158 -16.47 20.95 13.76
CA GLU A 158 -17.45 21.90 13.22
C GLU A 158 -16.95 22.53 11.91
N GLN A 159 -15.71 23.02 11.88
CA GLN A 159 -15.09 23.56 10.68
C GLN A 159 -14.96 22.51 9.57
N ALA A 160 -14.65 21.26 9.93
CA ALA A 160 -14.58 20.17 8.97
C ALA A 160 -15.95 19.84 8.37
N ALA A 161 -17.03 19.91 9.16
CA ALA A 161 -18.39 19.68 8.68
C ALA A 161 -18.82 20.72 7.64
N GLU A 162 -18.44 21.98 7.80
CA GLU A 162 -18.77 23.07 6.87
C GLU A 162 -17.79 23.19 5.69
N ALA A 163 -16.73 22.39 5.67
CA ALA A 163 -15.66 22.54 4.69
C ALA A 163 -16.09 22.16 3.27
N ASN A 164 -15.69 22.98 2.30
CA ASN A 164 -15.84 22.65 0.89
C ASN A 164 -14.73 21.69 0.44
N VAL A 165 -15.08 20.43 0.16
CA VAL A 165 -14.13 19.38 -0.25
C VAL A 165 -13.28 19.78 -1.46
N TRP A 166 -13.85 20.54 -2.40
CA TRP A 166 -13.16 20.96 -3.63
C TRP A 166 -12.08 22.01 -3.35
N GLN A 167 -12.14 22.69 -2.21
CA GLN A 167 -11.07 23.56 -1.73
C GLN A 167 -10.09 22.82 -0.81
N LEU A 168 -10.57 21.83 -0.05
CA LEU A 168 -9.71 21.02 0.82
C LEU A 168 -8.72 20.16 0.04
N ILE A 169 -9.14 19.52 -1.06
CA ILE A 169 -8.25 18.63 -1.82
C ILE A 169 -7.02 19.38 -2.34
N PRO A 170 -7.13 20.51 -3.07
CA PRO A 170 -5.95 21.26 -3.51
C PRO A 170 -5.06 21.72 -2.36
N ARG A 171 -5.65 22.18 -1.24
CA ARG A 171 -4.89 22.59 -0.04
C ARG A 171 -4.13 21.43 0.60
N GLY A 172 -4.77 20.25 0.66
CA GLY A 172 -4.17 19.02 1.12
C GLY A 172 -3.00 18.60 0.24
N VAL A 173 -3.18 18.61 -1.07
CA VAL A 173 -2.12 18.33 -2.05
C VAL A 173 -0.94 19.30 -1.93
N SER A 174 -1.21 20.59 -1.67
CA SER A 174 -0.17 21.60 -1.46
C SER A 174 0.54 21.52 -0.11
N SER A 175 0.08 20.65 0.81
CA SER A 175 0.72 20.47 2.10
C SER A 175 2.13 19.91 1.94
N LEU A 176 3.07 20.41 2.75
CA LEU A 176 4.43 19.90 2.81
C LEU A 176 4.51 18.40 3.15
N PHE A 177 3.49 17.86 3.83
CA PHE A 177 3.41 16.44 4.21
C PHE A 177 2.86 15.55 3.09
N PHE A 178 2.15 16.11 2.10
CA PHE A 178 1.43 15.32 1.11
C PHE A 178 2.37 14.55 0.19
N ALA A 179 3.31 15.25 -0.45
CA ALA A 179 4.23 14.64 -1.41
C ALA A 179 5.04 13.46 -0.83
N PRO A 180 5.74 13.59 0.31
CA PRO A 180 6.51 12.47 0.88
C PRO A 180 5.61 11.29 1.26
N LEU A 181 4.45 11.52 1.89
CA LEU A 181 3.50 10.46 2.25
C LEU A 181 2.90 9.77 1.03
N PHE A 182 2.49 10.53 0.03
CA PHE A 182 1.84 10.01 -1.17
C PHE A 182 2.83 9.16 -1.98
N VAL A 183 4.02 9.68 -2.23
CA VAL A 183 5.11 8.97 -2.92
C VAL A 183 5.47 7.71 -2.15
N GLN A 184 5.67 7.81 -0.83
CA GLN A 184 5.96 6.67 0.02
C GLN A 184 4.88 5.59 -0.10
N THR A 185 3.60 5.97 -0.02
CA THR A 185 2.47 5.04 -0.02
C THR A 185 2.31 4.33 -1.37
N ILE A 186 2.49 5.05 -2.48
CA ILE A 186 2.50 4.45 -3.82
C ILE A 186 3.62 3.41 -3.94
N LEU A 187 4.85 3.78 -3.59
CA LEU A 187 6.00 2.88 -3.70
C LEU A 187 5.85 1.66 -2.78
N LEU A 188 5.27 1.88 -1.60
CA LEU A 188 5.00 0.83 -0.64
C LEU A 188 3.93 -0.12 -1.17
N SER A 189 2.92 0.36 -1.88
CA SER A 189 1.92 -0.50 -2.52
C SER A 189 2.53 -1.48 -3.52
N LEU A 190 3.51 -1.03 -4.32
CA LEU A 190 4.24 -1.90 -5.23
C LEU A 190 5.06 -2.94 -4.46
N SER A 191 5.69 -2.53 -3.35
CA SER A 191 6.43 -3.45 -2.48
C SER A 191 5.53 -4.50 -1.85
N CYS A 192 4.45 -4.11 -1.17
CA CYS A 192 3.50 -4.99 -0.51
C CYS A 192 2.87 -5.98 -1.51
N ALA A 193 2.44 -5.49 -2.67
CA ALA A 193 1.88 -6.35 -3.71
C ALA A 193 2.87 -7.42 -4.19
N SER A 194 4.13 -7.04 -4.36
CA SER A 194 5.17 -7.96 -4.83
C SER A 194 5.65 -8.92 -3.74
N ALA A 195 5.78 -8.43 -2.50
CA ALA A 195 6.20 -9.22 -1.35
C ALA A 195 5.14 -10.29 -1.01
N LEU A 196 3.85 -9.90 -0.90
CA LEU A 196 2.77 -10.87 -0.79
C LEU A 196 2.61 -11.72 -2.05
N GLY A 197 2.97 -11.17 -3.22
CA GLY A 197 3.10 -11.94 -4.46
C GLY A 197 4.05 -13.13 -4.35
N LEU A 198 5.18 -13.01 -3.63
CA LEU A 198 6.07 -14.14 -3.37
C LEU A 198 5.38 -15.24 -2.56
N VAL A 199 4.64 -14.87 -1.51
CA VAL A 199 3.89 -15.82 -0.67
C VAL A 199 2.77 -16.47 -1.47
N TRP A 200 2.07 -15.68 -2.28
CA TRP A 200 1.01 -16.14 -3.17
C TRP A 200 1.50 -17.19 -4.16
N LEU A 201 2.69 -16.99 -4.74
CA LEU A 201 3.32 -17.99 -5.62
C LEU A 201 3.58 -19.31 -4.89
N LEU A 202 4.00 -19.27 -3.62
CA LEU A 202 4.19 -20.48 -2.82
C LEU A 202 2.86 -21.20 -2.56
N MET A 203 1.80 -20.45 -2.22
CA MET A 203 0.48 -21.00 -1.91
C MET A 203 -0.24 -21.58 -3.13
N ARG A 204 -0.09 -20.95 -4.31
CA ARG A 204 -0.81 -21.35 -5.53
C ARG A 204 -0.02 -22.24 -6.47
N ARG A 205 1.22 -22.58 -6.11
CA ARG A 205 2.09 -23.40 -6.95
C ARG A 205 1.41 -24.67 -7.46
N ASN A 206 0.75 -25.40 -6.55
CA ASN A 206 0.12 -26.69 -6.88
C ASN A 206 -1.29 -26.54 -7.47
N ARG A 207 -1.90 -25.35 -7.40
CA ARG A 207 -3.27 -25.12 -7.89
C ARG A 207 -3.30 -24.65 -9.34
N ASP A 208 -2.41 -23.71 -9.68
CA ASP A 208 -2.37 -23.14 -11.03
C ASP A 208 -1.46 -23.93 -11.99
N ASP A 209 -0.40 -24.54 -11.44
CA ASP A 209 0.63 -25.33 -12.13
C ASP A 209 1.04 -24.82 -13.53
N TRP A 210 1.56 -23.60 -13.59
CA TRP A 210 2.03 -23.01 -14.85
C TRP A 210 3.44 -23.42 -15.26
N GLY A 211 4.02 -24.43 -14.59
CA GLY A 211 5.34 -24.97 -14.87
C GLY A 211 6.51 -24.26 -14.17
N ARG A 212 7.63 -24.97 -14.06
CA ARG A 212 8.84 -24.54 -13.31
C ARG A 212 9.42 -23.20 -13.78
N ASP A 213 9.47 -22.98 -15.08
CA ASP A 213 10.07 -21.78 -15.67
C ASP A 213 9.25 -20.53 -15.34
N TYR A 214 7.93 -20.68 -15.34
CA TYR A 214 7.03 -19.62 -14.89
C TYR A 214 7.31 -19.24 -13.43
N TYR A 215 7.31 -20.20 -12.50
CA TYR A 215 7.51 -19.87 -11.08
C TYR A 215 8.91 -19.30 -10.80
N THR A 216 9.92 -19.73 -11.54
CA THR A 216 11.27 -19.16 -11.46
C THR A 216 11.27 -17.70 -11.93
N PHE A 217 10.61 -17.42 -13.05
CA PHE A 217 10.45 -16.07 -13.59
C PHE A 217 9.64 -15.17 -12.64
N ALA A 218 8.45 -15.61 -12.24
CA ALA A 218 7.51 -14.85 -11.42
C ALA A 218 8.10 -14.52 -10.04
N ALA A 219 8.78 -15.48 -9.39
CA ALA A 219 9.46 -15.24 -8.13
C ALA A 219 10.54 -14.16 -8.24
N ARG A 220 11.34 -14.16 -9.31
CA ARG A 220 12.35 -13.12 -9.56
C ARG A 220 11.70 -11.77 -9.85
N CYS A 221 10.59 -11.74 -10.60
CA CYS A 221 9.85 -10.51 -10.88
C CYS A 221 9.26 -9.90 -9.61
N CYS A 222 8.56 -10.69 -8.79
CA CYS A 222 8.08 -10.26 -7.48
C CYS A 222 9.22 -9.75 -6.59
N ALA A 223 10.31 -10.52 -6.45
CA ALA A 223 11.43 -10.10 -5.62
C ALA A 223 12.08 -8.80 -6.09
N LYS A 224 12.17 -8.55 -7.41
CA LYS A 224 12.67 -7.28 -7.97
C LYS A 224 11.77 -6.10 -7.62
N TRP A 225 10.47 -6.23 -7.82
CA TRP A 225 9.54 -5.15 -7.49
C TRP A 225 9.44 -4.91 -5.99
N ALA A 226 9.50 -5.97 -5.17
CA ALA A 226 9.55 -5.86 -3.72
C ALA A 226 10.80 -5.09 -3.25
N LEU A 227 11.97 -5.44 -3.80
CA LEU A 227 13.23 -4.75 -3.53
C LEU A 227 13.19 -3.29 -3.96
N LEU A 228 12.85 -3.01 -5.22
CA LEU A 228 12.84 -1.66 -5.76
C LEU A 228 11.83 -0.77 -5.01
N GLY A 229 10.61 -1.27 -4.78
CA GLY A 229 9.59 -0.57 -4.02
C GLY A 229 10.05 -0.27 -2.60
N THR A 230 10.66 -1.24 -1.91
CA THR A 230 11.10 -1.06 -0.52
C THR A 230 12.27 -0.10 -0.39
N VAL A 231 13.25 -0.14 -1.29
CA VAL A 231 14.33 0.86 -1.32
C VAL A 231 13.75 2.26 -1.54
N ALA A 232 12.88 2.42 -2.53
CA ALA A 232 12.28 3.71 -2.86
C ALA A 232 11.39 4.24 -1.72
N THR A 233 10.59 3.38 -1.09
CA THR A 233 9.80 3.73 0.12
C THR A 233 10.69 4.12 1.29
N THR A 234 11.84 3.46 1.48
CA THR A 234 12.77 3.81 2.56
C THR A 234 13.38 5.20 2.34
N LEU A 235 13.69 5.56 1.10
CA LEU A 235 14.15 6.91 0.75
C LEU A 235 13.04 7.96 0.98
N ALA A 236 11.81 7.66 0.54
CA ALA A 236 10.65 8.53 0.80
C ALA A 236 10.36 8.69 2.29
N GLN A 237 10.57 7.64 3.09
CA GLN A 237 10.48 7.72 4.55
C GLN A 237 11.59 8.61 5.13
N GLY A 238 12.80 8.57 4.58
CA GLY A 238 13.88 9.48 4.97
C GLY A 238 13.51 10.94 4.74
N TRP A 239 12.91 11.25 3.58
CA TRP A 239 12.34 12.57 3.30
C TRP A 239 11.27 12.93 4.32
N MET A 240 10.37 12.00 4.64
CA MET A 240 9.32 12.23 5.61
C MET A 240 9.83 12.48 7.03
N TYR A 241 10.83 11.71 7.46
CA TYR A 241 11.49 11.89 8.75
C TYR A 241 12.10 13.29 8.87
N TRP A 242 12.77 13.78 7.82
CA TRP A 242 13.39 15.11 7.82
C TRP A 242 12.37 16.25 8.02
N ILE A 243 11.16 16.05 7.49
CA ILE A 243 10.04 16.99 7.65
C ILE A 243 9.42 16.92 9.05
N VAL A 244 9.31 15.71 9.63
CA VAL A 244 8.60 15.48 10.90
C VAL A 244 9.46 15.70 12.13
N GLN A 245 10.78 15.48 12.05
CA GLN A 245 11.68 15.62 13.21
C GLN A 245 11.53 16.94 13.99
N PRO A 246 11.30 18.13 13.37
CA PRO A 246 11.14 19.36 14.15
C PRO A 246 9.86 19.37 14.99
N LEU A 247 8.82 18.61 14.59
CA LEU A 247 7.58 18.47 15.35
C LEU A 247 7.76 17.65 16.63
N ALA A 248 8.84 16.87 16.72
CA ALA A 248 9.16 16.06 17.89
C ALA A 248 10.08 16.79 18.88
N ALA A 249 10.66 17.94 18.50
CA ALA A 249 11.62 18.66 19.32
C ALA A 249 11.03 19.07 20.68
N ASN A 250 11.81 18.91 21.74
CA ASN A 250 11.41 19.17 23.13
C ASN A 250 10.22 18.33 23.63
N THR A 251 9.94 17.19 22.98
CA THR A 251 8.95 16.22 23.45
C THR A 251 9.64 14.90 23.80
N PRO A 252 9.03 14.03 24.63
CA PRO A 252 9.56 12.68 24.88
C PRO A 252 9.76 11.83 23.62
N ARG A 253 9.19 12.25 22.49
CA ARG A 253 9.25 11.55 21.20
C ARG A 253 10.53 11.84 20.44
N GLU A 254 11.24 12.93 20.77
CA GLU A 254 12.51 13.31 20.14
C GLU A 254 13.54 12.19 20.19
N ALA A 255 13.71 11.58 21.37
CA ALA A 255 14.64 10.49 21.58
C ALA A 255 14.20 9.19 20.87
N LEU A 256 12.89 8.97 20.70
CA LEU A 256 12.32 7.72 20.16
C LEU A 256 12.27 7.69 18.64
N LEU A 257 12.07 8.84 18.00
CA LEU A 257 11.88 8.96 16.56
C LEU A 257 13.01 8.31 15.75
N PRO A 258 14.31 8.51 16.09
CA PRO A 258 15.42 7.89 15.37
C PRO A 258 15.46 6.36 15.51
N PHE A 259 15.05 5.81 16.66
CA PHE A 259 15.03 4.35 16.87
C PHE A 259 13.93 3.68 16.06
N LEU A 260 12.75 4.28 15.96
CA LEU A 260 11.64 3.74 15.20
C LEU A 260 11.89 3.85 13.69
N SER A 261 12.36 5.01 13.23
CA SER A 261 12.68 5.22 11.82
C SER A 261 13.88 4.39 11.39
N GLY A 262 14.95 4.37 12.20
CA GLY A 262 16.16 3.60 11.96
C GLY A 262 15.92 2.09 12.03
N GLY A 263 15.20 1.61 13.04
CA GLY A 263 14.80 0.20 13.17
C GLY A 263 13.94 -0.26 11.98
N GLY A 264 12.99 0.59 11.56
CA GLY A 264 12.19 0.32 10.37
C GLY A 264 13.03 0.25 9.09
N ALA A 265 13.99 1.17 8.93
CA ALA A 265 14.92 1.17 7.80
C ALA A 265 15.84 -0.07 7.79
N VAL A 266 16.36 -0.49 8.94
CA VAL A 266 17.15 -1.73 9.05
C VAL A 266 16.32 -2.95 8.65
N CYS A 267 15.06 -3.04 9.09
CA CYS A 267 14.16 -4.12 8.68
C CYS A 267 13.93 -4.10 7.16
N ALA A 268 13.67 -2.92 6.58
CA ALA A 268 13.47 -2.76 5.15
C ALA A 268 14.68 -3.18 4.32
N LEU A 269 15.88 -2.73 4.72
CA LEU A 269 17.13 -3.09 4.04
C LEU A 269 17.46 -4.58 4.18
N THR A 270 17.14 -5.18 5.32
CA THR A 270 17.29 -6.62 5.54
C THR A 270 16.32 -7.41 4.65
N ALA A 271 15.07 -6.96 4.49
CA ALA A 271 14.12 -7.54 3.54
C ALA A 271 14.66 -7.48 2.10
N CYS A 272 15.22 -6.34 1.69
CA CYS A 272 15.86 -6.18 0.39
C CYS A 272 17.04 -7.15 0.17
N ALA A 273 17.85 -7.39 1.21
CA ALA A 273 18.92 -8.38 1.15
C ALA A 273 18.36 -9.80 0.91
N LEU A 274 17.30 -10.19 1.62
CA LEU A 274 16.64 -11.48 1.43
C LEU A 274 16.04 -11.64 0.02
N TRP A 275 15.38 -10.61 -0.51
CA TRP A 275 14.86 -10.67 -1.88
C TRP A 275 15.97 -10.67 -2.93
N THR A 276 17.13 -10.07 -2.66
CA THR A 276 18.31 -10.19 -3.53
C THR A 276 18.75 -11.65 -3.68
N ILE A 277 18.70 -12.44 -2.59
CA ILE A 277 18.96 -13.88 -2.63
C ILE A 277 17.96 -14.60 -3.54
N VAL A 278 16.67 -14.25 -3.45
CA VAL A 278 15.62 -14.81 -4.33
C VAL A 278 15.88 -14.45 -5.81
N ILE A 279 16.28 -13.21 -6.10
CA ILE A 279 16.57 -12.73 -7.46
C ILE A 279 17.74 -13.50 -8.08
N ARG A 280 18.82 -13.69 -7.32
CA ARG A 280 20.07 -14.31 -7.80
C ARG A 280 20.03 -15.85 -7.80
N SER A 281 19.08 -16.47 -7.10
CA SER A 281 18.97 -17.92 -7.01
C SER A 281 18.61 -18.57 -8.34
N GLN A 282 19.27 -19.70 -8.67
CA GLN A 282 18.89 -20.57 -9.79
C GLN A 282 17.61 -21.35 -9.52
N THR A 283 17.21 -21.50 -8.25
CA THR A 283 15.99 -22.17 -7.83
C THR A 283 15.21 -21.32 -6.82
N PRO A 284 14.68 -20.15 -7.21
CA PRO A 284 14.06 -19.18 -6.29
C PRO A 284 12.99 -19.80 -5.39
N MET A 285 12.19 -20.72 -5.91
CA MET A 285 11.11 -21.41 -5.17
C MET A 285 11.59 -22.32 -4.03
N ARG A 286 12.91 -22.60 -3.92
CA ARG A 286 13.50 -23.28 -2.76
C ARG A 286 13.79 -22.32 -1.61
N ASN A 287 13.92 -21.02 -1.87
CA ASN A 287 14.23 -19.98 -0.87
C ASN A 287 12.96 -19.46 -0.16
N LYS A 288 12.13 -20.38 0.35
CA LYS A 288 10.87 -20.05 1.04
C LYS A 288 11.11 -19.16 2.26
N PHE A 289 12.18 -19.45 3.00
CA PHE A 289 12.58 -18.67 4.16
C PHE A 289 12.81 -17.20 3.80
N SER A 290 13.63 -16.92 2.78
CA SER A 290 13.88 -15.54 2.31
C SER A 290 12.61 -14.83 1.85
N MET A 291 11.68 -15.55 1.19
CA MET A 291 10.40 -14.99 0.76
C MET A 291 9.52 -14.60 1.96
N LEU A 292 9.34 -15.51 2.93
CA LEU A 292 8.48 -15.30 4.10
C LEU A 292 9.08 -14.29 5.08
N CYS A 293 10.35 -14.45 5.44
CA CYS A 293 11.03 -13.52 6.34
C CYS A 293 11.14 -12.11 5.74
N GLY A 294 11.31 -11.99 4.41
CA GLY A 294 11.28 -10.69 3.75
C GLY A 294 9.94 -9.97 3.92
N VAL A 295 8.82 -10.69 3.88
CA VAL A 295 7.48 -10.11 4.13
C VAL A 295 7.33 -9.70 5.60
N VAL A 296 7.74 -10.55 6.54
CA VAL A 296 7.69 -10.23 7.97
C VAL A 296 8.51 -8.97 8.26
N LEU A 297 9.73 -8.87 7.71
CA LEU A 297 10.58 -7.69 7.85
C LEU A 297 9.98 -6.44 7.19
N LEU A 298 9.28 -6.57 6.06
CA LEU A 298 8.55 -5.46 5.46
C LEU A 298 7.42 -4.96 6.38
N ILE A 299 6.70 -5.87 7.05
CA ILE A 299 5.67 -5.50 8.04
C ILE A 299 6.31 -4.79 9.25
N MET A 300 7.44 -5.28 9.75
CA MET A 300 8.18 -4.62 10.83
C MET A 300 8.67 -3.22 10.41
N ALA A 301 9.17 -3.09 9.17
CA ALA A 301 9.58 -1.81 8.61
C ALA A 301 8.40 -0.83 8.56
N LEU A 302 7.25 -1.31 8.08
CA LEU A 302 6.04 -0.51 8.00
C LEU A 302 5.52 -0.10 9.38
N ALA A 303 5.64 -0.93 10.41
CA ALA A 303 5.29 -0.53 11.78
C ALA A 303 6.13 0.65 12.26
N GLY A 304 7.45 0.63 12.02
CA GLY A 304 8.35 1.75 12.33
C GLY A 304 8.01 3.01 11.53
N PHE A 305 7.74 2.87 10.23
CA PHE A 305 7.38 3.98 9.34
C PHE A 305 6.02 4.59 9.71
N SER A 306 5.02 3.76 10.05
CA SER A 306 3.71 4.21 10.54
C SER A 306 3.83 4.97 11.85
N ALA A 307 4.75 4.61 12.74
CA ALA A 307 4.98 5.36 13.98
C ALA A 307 5.50 6.78 13.71
N VAL A 308 6.38 6.96 12.72
CA VAL A 308 6.84 8.28 12.29
C VAL A 308 5.69 9.06 11.66
N ASN A 309 4.93 8.43 10.75
CA ASN A 309 3.84 9.09 10.04
C ASN A 309 2.66 9.45 10.97
N ALA A 310 2.47 8.72 12.07
CA ALA A 310 1.46 9.04 13.07
C ALA A 310 1.68 10.42 13.72
N MET A 311 2.91 10.95 13.74
CA MET A 311 3.21 12.26 14.32
C MET A 311 2.47 13.43 13.64
N ILE A 312 2.16 13.27 12.36
CA ILE A 312 1.43 14.29 11.57
C ILE A 312 -0.02 14.39 12.06
N PHE A 313 -0.60 13.25 12.40
CA PHE A 313 -2.02 13.09 12.70
C PHE A 313 -2.30 13.17 14.20
N PHE A 314 -1.27 12.99 15.03
CA PHE A 314 -1.34 13.12 16.48
C PHE A 314 -0.20 14.02 16.99
N PRO A 315 -0.17 15.31 16.63
CA PRO A 315 0.80 16.26 17.18
C PRO A 315 0.63 16.31 18.72
N ALA A 316 1.77 16.45 19.41
CA ALA A 316 1.84 16.40 20.87
C ALA A 316 1.01 17.50 21.54
#